data_AF-A0A951KQZ7-F1
#
_entry.id   AF-A0A951KQZ7-F1
#
_cell.length_a   1.000
_cell.length_b   1.000
_cell.length_c   1.000
_cell.angle_alpha   90.00
_cell.angle_beta   90.00
_cell.angle_gamma   90.00
#
_symmetry.space_group_name_H-M   'P 1'
#
loop_
_entity.id
_entity.type
_entity.pdbx_description
1 polymer ?
#
loop_
_entity_poly.entity_id
_entity_poly.type
_entity_poly.pdbx_seq_one_letter_code
_entity_poly.pdbx_strand_id
1 'polypeptide(L)'
;LIGLNLMLDGLGDFVNGLLGGCAGTNYGENNSLMAITRNYSAPVLITAGVIAMLLGFIGKLAALVSTIPTAVVGGLAIYLFGVIGLQGVALMQSERVNLFDPRQLAIGATVLVIGIGGSAFPNGSIPVGSYNLPAIATAAVFGIVLNLIFALVPAPVAPSAPVDTTADTTARQYPA
;
A
#
# COMPACT_ATOMS: atom_id res chain seq x y z
N LEU A 1 -2.69 -7.68 -17.25
CA LEU A 1 -1.67 -6.67 -17.67
C LEU A 1 -0.68 -6.28 -16.56
N ILE A 2 -0.73 -6.86 -15.36
CA ILE A 2 0.09 -6.44 -14.20
C ILE A 2 1.61 -6.52 -14.51
N GLY A 3 2.07 -7.59 -15.17
CA GLY A 3 3.49 -7.74 -15.52
C GLY A 3 4.04 -6.63 -16.42
N LEU A 4 3.27 -6.21 -17.44
CA LEU A 4 3.68 -5.12 -18.33
C LEU A 4 3.72 -3.78 -17.59
N ASN A 5 2.78 -3.54 -16.68
CA ASN A 5 2.78 -2.33 -15.84
C ASN A 5 4.04 -2.27 -14.98
N LEU A 6 4.42 -3.36 -14.30
CA LEU A 6 5.64 -3.40 -13.48
C LEU A 6 6.91 -3.24 -14.31
N MET A 7 6.98 -3.84 -15.51
CA MET A 7 8.12 -3.66 -16.41
C MET A 7 8.26 -2.20 -16.87
N LEU A 8 7.15 -1.51 -17.14
CA LEU A 8 7.15 -0.11 -17.54
C LEU A 8 7.46 0.83 -16.37
N ASP A 9 7.01 0.52 -15.15
CA ASP A 9 7.37 1.29 -13.94
C ASP A 9 8.88 1.22 -13.70
N GLY A 10 9.46 0.02 -13.75
CA GLY A 10 10.91 -0.16 -13.61
C GLY A 10 11.73 0.45 -14.76
N LEU A 11 11.22 0.44 -15.98
CA LEU A 11 11.85 1.16 -17.10
C LEU A 11 11.79 2.67 -16.90
N GLY A 12 10.67 3.19 -16.37
CA GLY A 12 10.53 4.59 -15.99
C GLY A 12 11.55 4.99 -14.93
N ASP A 13 11.69 4.19 -13.88
CA ASP A 13 12.68 4.40 -12.82
C ASP A 13 14.12 4.37 -13.34
N PHE A 14 14.43 3.48 -14.28
CA PHE A 14 15.73 3.44 -14.94
C PHE A 14 16.03 4.75 -15.69
N VAL A 15 15.08 5.25 -16.47
CA VAL A 15 15.21 6.53 -17.18
C VAL A 15 15.31 7.69 -16.19
N ASN A 16 14.50 7.72 -15.14
CA ASN A 16 14.56 8.74 -14.09
C ASN A 16 15.94 8.75 -13.42
N GLY A 17 16.47 7.59 -13.04
CA GLY A 17 17.79 7.46 -12.43
C GLY A 17 18.91 7.96 -13.36
N LEU A 18 18.84 7.68 -14.66
CA LEU A 18 19.80 8.19 -15.65
C LEU A 18 19.76 9.71 -15.79
N LEU A 19 18.58 10.32 -15.66
CA LEU A 19 18.37 11.77 -15.75
C LEU A 19 18.53 12.49 -14.39
N GLY A 20 18.87 11.76 -13.32
CA GLY A 20 19.06 12.31 -11.97
C GLY A 20 17.76 12.57 -11.20
N GLY A 21 16.64 12.02 -11.67
CA GLY A 21 15.35 12.02 -10.97
C GLY A 21 15.25 10.95 -9.88
N CYS A 22 14.15 10.99 -9.13
CA CYS A 22 13.80 9.96 -8.15
C CYS A 22 12.94 8.84 -8.76
N ALA A 23 12.93 7.67 -8.10
CA ALA A 23 12.02 6.59 -8.45
C ALA A 23 10.55 7.03 -8.23
N GLY A 24 9.68 6.60 -9.13
CA GLY A 24 8.26 6.89 -9.14
C GLY A 24 7.42 5.63 -8.95
N THR A 25 6.10 5.81 -8.84
CA THR A 25 5.15 4.71 -8.94
C THR A 25 3.78 5.23 -9.35
N ASN A 26 2.83 4.32 -9.55
CA ASN A 26 1.45 4.67 -9.89
C ASN A 26 0.76 5.35 -8.69
N TYR A 27 0.40 6.63 -8.85
CA TYR A 27 -0.32 7.38 -7.83
C TYR A 27 -1.79 6.96 -7.80
N GLY A 28 -2.21 6.44 -6.65
CA GLY A 28 -3.58 5.98 -6.45
C GLY A 28 -4.63 7.09 -6.52
N GLU A 29 -4.24 8.34 -6.25
CA GLU A 29 -5.10 9.53 -6.40
C GLU A 29 -5.56 9.73 -7.86
N ASN A 30 -4.68 9.45 -8.83
CA ASN A 30 -5.04 9.50 -10.24
C ASN A 30 -6.07 8.42 -10.59
N ASN A 31 -5.94 7.24 -10.00
CA ASN A 31 -6.90 6.15 -10.18
C ASN A 31 -8.26 6.48 -9.53
N SER A 32 -8.25 7.08 -8.34
CA SER A 32 -9.47 7.58 -7.69
C SER A 32 -10.16 8.67 -8.51
N LEU A 33 -9.41 9.60 -9.11
CA LEU A 33 -9.97 10.62 -9.99
C LEU A 33 -10.61 10.01 -11.23
N MET A 34 -9.98 9.02 -11.87
CA MET A 34 -10.56 8.30 -13.01
C MET A 34 -11.84 7.57 -12.63
N ALA A 35 -11.90 7.00 -11.42
CA ALA A 35 -13.11 6.36 -10.91
C ALA A 35 -14.27 7.34 -10.71
N ILE A 36 -13.99 8.55 -10.20
CA ILE A 36 -14.99 9.62 -10.00
C ILE A 36 -15.45 10.20 -11.34
N THR A 37 -14.50 10.56 -12.20
CA THR A 37 -14.77 11.21 -13.50
C THR A 37 -15.26 10.23 -14.56
N ARG A 38 -15.13 8.92 -14.31
CA ARG A 38 -15.40 7.82 -15.27
C ARG A 38 -14.64 7.97 -16.59
N ASN A 39 -13.51 8.68 -16.58
CA ASN A 39 -12.67 8.87 -17.75
C ASN A 39 -11.37 8.08 -17.58
N TYR A 40 -11.26 6.96 -18.28
CA TYR A 40 -10.10 6.06 -18.25
C TYR A 40 -9.24 6.17 -19.53
N SER A 41 -9.30 7.33 -20.20
CA SER A 41 -8.62 7.56 -21.47
C SER A 41 -7.10 7.67 -21.29
N ALA A 42 -6.34 6.71 -21.83
CA ALA A 42 -4.87 6.75 -21.81
C ALA A 42 -4.26 8.00 -22.47
N PRO A 43 -4.78 8.51 -23.61
CA PRO A 43 -4.32 9.79 -24.17
C PRO A 43 -4.44 10.99 -23.21
N VAL A 44 -5.43 10.99 -22.32
CA VAL A 44 -5.60 12.07 -21.33
C VAL A 44 -4.47 12.03 -20.30
N LEU A 45 -4.07 10.84 -19.83
CA LEU A 45 -2.93 10.68 -18.92
C LEU A 45 -1.60 11.07 -19.59
N ILE A 46 -1.41 10.70 -20.85
CA ILE A 46 -0.22 11.13 -21.62
C ILE A 46 -0.20 12.65 -21.74
N THR A 47 -1.33 13.28 -22.07
CA THR A 47 -1.43 14.74 -22.19
C THR A 47 -1.13 15.42 -20.86
N ALA A 48 -1.65 14.89 -19.74
CA ALA A 48 -1.34 15.40 -18.40
C ALA A 48 0.16 15.30 -18.08
N GLY A 49 0.81 14.19 -18.44
CA GLY A 49 2.26 14.03 -18.30
C GLY A 49 3.06 15.04 -19.14
N VAL A 50 2.65 15.28 -20.39
CA VAL A 50 3.27 16.30 -21.24
C VAL A 50 3.09 17.70 -20.66
N ILE A 51 1.90 18.03 -20.17
CA ILE A 51 1.64 19.31 -19.49
C ILE A 51 2.56 19.45 -18.26
N ALA A 52 2.67 18.41 -17.43
CA ALA A 52 3.54 18.42 -16.26
C ALA A 52 5.02 18.64 -16.63
N MET A 53 5.51 17.96 -17.67
CA MET A 53 6.87 18.18 -18.19
C MET A 53 7.09 19.63 -18.63
N LEU A 54 6.15 20.19 -19.40
CA LEU A 54 6.25 21.58 -19.87
C LEU A 54 6.21 22.58 -18.71
N LEU A 55 5.33 22.36 -17.73
CA LEU A 55 5.25 23.19 -16.52
C LEU A 55 6.53 23.11 -15.68
N GLY A 56 7.22 21.97 -15.69
CA GLY A 56 8.50 21.78 -15.00
C GLY A 56 9.61 22.73 -15.49
N PHE A 57 9.56 23.18 -16.75
CA PHE A 57 10.53 24.15 -17.28
C PHE A 57 10.20 25.60 -16.91
N ILE A 58 9.05 25.88 -16.28
CA ILE A 58 8.62 27.23 -15.91
C ILE A 58 9.13 27.56 -14.51
N GLY A 59 10.32 28.17 -14.42
CA GLY A 59 10.92 28.56 -13.13
C GLY A 59 10.05 29.50 -12.26
N LYS A 60 9.16 30.30 -12.87
CA LYS A 60 8.19 31.13 -12.14
C LYS A 60 7.19 30.30 -11.34
N LEU A 61 6.79 29.14 -11.87
CA LEU A 61 5.89 28.22 -11.17
C LEU A 61 6.60 27.61 -9.95
N ALA A 62 7.85 27.19 -10.10
CA ALA A 62 8.66 26.71 -8.98
C ALA A 62 8.81 27.79 -7.89
N ALA A 63 9.07 29.04 -8.28
CA ALA A 63 9.11 30.17 -7.35
C ALA A 63 7.77 30.35 -6.62
N LEU A 64 6.63 30.27 -7.33
CA LEU A 64 5.31 30.35 -6.71
C LEU A 64 5.08 29.21 -5.70
N VAL A 65 5.39 27.97 -6.07
CA VAL A 65 5.29 26.82 -5.15
C VAL A 65 6.15 27.01 -3.90
N SER A 66 7.34 27.62 -4.04
CA SER A 66 8.20 27.92 -2.89
C SER A 66 7.64 28.99 -1.95
N THR A 67 6.65 29.79 -2.38
CA THR A 67 5.96 30.75 -1.52
C THR A 67 4.89 30.12 -0.64
N ILE A 68 4.53 28.86 -0.87
CA ILE A 68 3.49 28.16 -0.09
C ILE A 68 3.98 27.98 1.36
N PRO A 69 3.20 28.41 2.37
CA PRO A 69 3.58 28.26 3.77
C PRO A 69 3.82 26.79 4.15
N THR A 70 4.81 26.56 5.01
CA THR A 70 5.16 25.21 5.51
C THR A 70 3.99 24.51 6.18
N ALA A 71 3.11 25.24 6.86
CA ALA A 71 1.89 24.70 7.46
C ALA A 71 0.95 24.06 6.42
N VAL A 72 0.84 24.64 5.23
CA VAL A 72 0.01 24.11 4.14
C VAL A 72 0.66 22.86 3.53
N VAL A 73 1.95 22.92 3.26
CA VAL A 73 2.71 21.77 2.73
C VAL A 73 2.67 20.59 3.72
N GLY A 74 2.80 20.86 5.01
CA GLY A 74 2.67 19.84 6.07
C GLY A 74 1.27 19.24 6.13
N GLY A 75 0.22 20.05 6.03
CA GLY A 75 -1.16 19.57 5.96
C GLY A 75 -1.43 18.67 4.75
N LEU A 76 -0.93 19.07 3.57
CA LEU A 76 -0.98 18.26 2.35
C LEU A 76 -0.25 16.93 2.54
N ALA A 77 0.95 16.94 3.13
CA ALA A 77 1.71 15.72 3.38
C ALA A 77 0.94 14.74 4.29
N ILE A 78 0.33 15.22 5.37
CA ILE A 78 -0.49 14.41 6.27
C ILE A 78 -1.66 13.76 5.52
N TYR A 79 -2.37 14.55 4.69
CA TYR A 79 -3.47 14.04 3.88
C TYR A 79 -3.01 12.96 2.90
N LEU A 80 -1.95 13.23 2.12
CA LEU A 80 -1.42 12.32 1.11
C LEU A 80 -0.93 11.00 1.72
N PHE A 81 -0.16 11.06 2.82
CA PHE A 81 0.27 9.84 3.52
C PHE A 81 -0.90 9.06 4.12
N GLY A 82 -1.92 9.75 4.64
CA GLY A 82 -3.15 9.12 5.12
C GLY A 82 -3.91 8.38 4.01
N VAL A 83 -4.03 9.00 2.83
CA VAL A 83 -4.65 8.39 1.65
C VAL A 83 -3.86 7.18 1.16
N ILE A 84 -2.53 7.23 1.15
CA ILE A 84 -1.69 6.06 0.82
C ILE A 84 -1.96 4.90 1.80
N GLY A 85 -2.02 5.18 3.10
CA GLY A 85 -2.32 4.17 4.12
C GLY A 85 -3.72 3.55 3.94
N LEU A 86 -4.75 4.38 3.71
CA LEU A 86 -6.11 3.89 3.47
C LEU A 86 -6.21 3.03 2.20
N GLN A 87 -5.47 3.36 1.15
CA GLN A 87 -5.46 2.55 -0.07
C GLN A 87 -4.88 1.15 0.15
N GLY A 88 -3.87 1.02 1.02
CA GLY A 88 -3.40 -0.29 1.47
C GLY A 88 -4.49 -1.11 2.15
N VAL A 89 -5.26 -0.48 3.06
CA VAL A 89 -6.40 -1.13 3.72
C VAL A 89 -7.50 -1.49 2.72
N ALA A 90 -7.82 -0.59 1.78
CA ALA A 90 -8.80 -0.83 0.73
C ALA A 90 -8.41 -2.01 -0.17
N LEU A 91 -7.13 -2.16 -0.49
CA LEU A 91 -6.61 -3.32 -1.22
C LEU A 91 -6.80 -4.62 -0.44
N MET A 92 -6.52 -4.62 0.87
CA MET A 92 -6.77 -5.79 1.72
C MET A 92 -8.26 -6.17 1.74
N GLN A 93 -9.15 -5.19 1.76
CA GLN A 93 -10.59 -5.41 1.70
C GLN A 93 -11.04 -5.94 0.33
N SER A 94 -10.52 -5.39 -0.77
CA SER A 94 -10.87 -5.86 -2.13
C SER A 94 -10.42 -7.30 -2.38
N GLU A 95 -9.26 -7.67 -1.85
CA GLU A 95 -8.73 -9.04 -1.90
C GLU A 95 -9.34 -9.97 -0.84
N ARG A 96 -10.32 -9.50 -0.05
CA ARG A 96 -11.03 -10.26 0.98
C ARG A 96 -10.10 -10.92 2.02
N VAL A 97 -9.06 -10.20 2.45
CA VAL A 97 -8.16 -10.64 3.52
C VAL A 97 -8.96 -10.86 4.81
N ASN A 98 -8.86 -12.05 5.40
CA ASN A 98 -9.53 -12.40 6.64
C ASN A 98 -8.66 -12.06 7.84
N LEU A 99 -8.86 -10.87 8.41
CA LEU A 99 -8.14 -10.43 9.62
C LEU A 99 -8.57 -11.17 10.91
N PHE A 100 -9.55 -12.08 10.84
CA PHE A 100 -9.86 -13.01 11.93
C PHE A 100 -9.08 -14.32 11.82
N ASP A 101 -8.41 -14.60 10.69
CA ASP A 101 -7.44 -15.68 10.60
C ASP A 101 -6.18 -15.29 11.38
N PRO A 102 -5.79 -16.04 12.44
CA PRO A 102 -4.61 -15.74 13.24
C PRO A 102 -3.32 -15.59 12.42
N ARG A 103 -3.18 -16.31 11.29
CA ARG A 103 -1.98 -16.23 10.44
C ARG A 103 -1.92 -14.90 9.70
N GLN A 104 -3.02 -14.49 9.07
CA GLN A 104 -3.08 -13.23 8.33
C GLN A 104 -2.98 -12.04 9.28
N LEU A 105 -3.62 -12.13 10.45
CA LEU A 105 -3.52 -11.13 11.50
C LEU A 105 -2.09 -11.00 12.04
N ALA A 106 -1.38 -12.11 12.27
CA ALA A 106 0.00 -12.10 12.73
C ALA A 106 0.95 -11.45 11.70
N ILE A 107 0.78 -11.73 10.40
CA ILE A 107 1.55 -11.08 9.34
C ILE A 107 1.28 -9.57 9.35
N GLY A 108 0.01 -9.15 9.33
CA GLY A 108 -0.34 -7.73 9.34
C GLY A 108 0.18 -6.98 10.56
N ALA A 109 0.01 -7.56 11.76
CA ALA A 109 0.46 -6.96 13.01
C ALA A 109 1.99 -6.79 13.04
N THR A 110 2.76 -7.80 12.62
CA THR A 110 4.23 -7.71 12.62
C THR A 110 4.74 -6.71 11.61
N VAL A 111 4.17 -6.65 10.40
CA VAL A 111 4.51 -5.65 9.38
C VAL A 111 4.23 -4.23 9.90
N LEU A 112 3.09 -4.00 10.56
CA LEU A 112 2.76 -2.70 11.15
C LEU A 112 3.73 -2.31 12.28
N VAL A 113 4.03 -3.23 13.19
CA VAL A 113 4.95 -2.97 14.32
C VAL A 113 6.36 -2.67 13.81
N ILE A 114 6.88 -3.45 12.86
CA ILE A 114 8.24 -3.22 12.32
C ILE A 114 8.28 -1.95 11.46
N GLY A 115 7.27 -1.72 10.61
CA GLY A 115 7.26 -0.58 9.69
C GLY A 115 7.07 0.76 10.41
N ILE A 116 6.06 0.85 11.28
CA ILE A 116 5.74 2.07 12.04
C ILE A 116 6.68 2.19 13.24
N GLY A 117 6.82 1.14 14.04
CA GLY A 117 7.68 1.15 15.23
C GLY A 117 9.16 1.29 14.87
N GLY A 118 9.61 0.70 13.76
CA GLY A 118 10.97 0.87 13.25
C GLY A 118 11.30 2.30 12.82
N SER A 119 10.30 3.13 12.52
CA SER A 119 10.52 4.55 12.20
C SER A 119 10.93 5.39 13.41
N ALA A 120 10.76 4.87 14.64
CA ALA A 120 11.16 5.53 15.88
C ALA A 120 12.68 5.51 16.12
N PHE A 121 13.44 4.69 15.38
CA PHE A 121 14.90 4.67 15.43
C PHE A 121 15.50 5.87 14.67
N PRO A 122 16.76 6.26 14.97
CA PRO A 122 17.43 7.35 14.26
C PRO A 122 17.41 7.13 12.73
N ASN A 123 17.01 8.18 11.99
CA ASN A 123 16.87 8.15 10.53
C ASN A 123 15.84 7.14 9.98
N GLY A 124 14.86 6.73 10.80
CA GLY A 124 13.81 5.78 10.40
C GLY A 124 14.35 4.41 9.98
N SER A 125 15.53 4.05 10.48
CA SER A 125 16.26 2.85 10.11
C SER A 125 16.52 1.99 11.33
N ILE A 126 16.27 0.69 11.22
CA ILE A 126 16.47 -0.29 12.29
C ILE A 126 17.96 -0.66 12.30
N PRO A 127 18.69 -0.44 13.41
CA PRO A 127 20.08 -0.85 13.51
C PRO A 127 20.17 -2.36 13.69
N VAL A 128 20.73 -3.05 12.69
CA VAL A 128 20.99 -4.50 12.73
C VAL A 128 22.50 -4.71 12.64
N GLY A 129 23.13 -4.86 13.80
CA GLY A 129 24.59 -4.95 13.91
C GLY A 129 25.25 -3.67 13.39
N SER A 130 26.06 -3.78 12.34
CA SER A 130 26.74 -2.65 11.70
C SER A 130 25.95 -2.00 10.57
N TYR A 131 24.76 -2.50 10.25
CA TYR A 131 23.94 -2.01 9.13
C TYR A 131 22.70 -1.25 9.62
N ASN A 132 22.35 -0.17 8.93
CA ASN A 132 21.10 0.56 9.14
C ASN A 132 20.11 0.17 8.04
N LEU A 133 19.09 -0.60 8.38
CA LEU A 133 18.10 -1.09 7.43
C LEU A 133 16.86 -0.19 7.44
N PRO A 134 16.34 0.26 6.28
CA PRO A 134 15.10 1.04 6.25
C PRO A 134 13.94 0.27 6.90
N ALA A 135 13.20 0.90 7.82
CA ALA A 135 12.15 0.24 8.59
C ALA A 135 11.06 -0.37 7.70
N ILE A 136 10.59 0.38 6.69
CA ILE A 136 9.54 -0.05 5.75
C ILE A 136 10.01 -1.26 4.91
N ALA A 137 11.24 -1.22 4.40
CA ALA A 137 11.81 -2.33 3.63
C ALA A 137 11.97 -3.59 4.49
N THR A 138 12.44 -3.41 5.73
CA THR A 138 12.59 -4.50 6.70
C THR A 138 11.24 -5.13 7.04
N ALA A 139 10.21 -4.32 7.24
CA ALA A 139 8.84 -4.79 7.49
C ALA A 139 8.29 -5.63 6.33
N ALA A 140 8.48 -5.16 5.09
CA ALA A 140 8.03 -5.88 3.90
C ALA A 140 8.72 -7.24 3.75
N VAL A 141 10.06 -7.28 3.86
CA VAL A 141 10.82 -8.53 3.78
C VAL A 141 10.41 -9.50 4.89
N PHE A 142 10.28 -9.01 6.13
CA PHE A 142 9.86 -9.84 7.26
C PHE A 142 8.45 -10.42 7.04
N GLY A 143 7.50 -9.61 6.57
CA GLY A 143 6.14 -10.06 6.24
C GLY A 143 6.12 -11.15 5.18
N ILE A 144 6.93 -11.01 4.11
CA ILE A 144 7.07 -12.02 3.06
C ILE A 144 7.63 -13.33 3.63
N VAL A 145 8.69 -13.26 4.44
CA VAL A 145 9.31 -14.42 5.07
C VAL A 145 8.32 -15.12 6.01
N LEU A 146 7.61 -14.37 6.84
CA LEU A 146 6.62 -14.94 7.76
C LEU A 146 5.46 -15.60 7.02
N ASN A 147 4.98 -14.97 5.95
CA ASN A 147 3.97 -15.57 5.07
C ASN A 147 4.47 -16.89 4.45
N LEU A 148 5.73 -16.93 4.01
CA LEU A 148 6.33 -18.14 3.47
C LEU A 148 6.43 -19.27 4.51
N ILE A 149 6.79 -18.94 5.75
CA ILE A 149 6.81 -19.91 6.86
C ILE A 149 5.41 -20.50 7.10
N PHE A 150 4.37 -19.66 7.16
CA PHE A 150 3.00 -20.13 7.34
C PHE A 150 2.44 -20.90 6.15
N ALA A 151 2.94 -20.65 4.93
CA ALA A 151 2.59 -21.41 3.74
C ALA A 151 3.25 -22.80 3.75
N LEU A 152 4.50 -22.92 4.22
CA LEU A 152 5.24 -24.18 4.29
C LEU A 152 4.86 -25.03 5.51
N VAL A 153 4.42 -24.40 6.60
CA VAL A 153 3.99 -25.09 7.84
C VAL A 153 2.47 -24.92 8.01
N PRO A 154 1.64 -25.75 7.35
CA PRO A 154 0.21 -25.75 7.61
C PRO A 154 -0.05 -26.19 9.05
N ALA A 155 -0.73 -25.33 9.82
CA ALA A 155 -1.22 -25.65 11.15
C ALA A 155 -2.07 -26.93 11.12
N PRO A 156 -1.99 -27.77 12.18
CA PRO A 156 -2.91 -28.88 12.36
C PRO A 156 -4.34 -28.37 12.25
N VAL A 157 -5.16 -29.02 11.41
CA VAL A 157 -6.59 -28.74 11.33
C VAL A 157 -7.17 -28.98 12.71
N ALA A 158 -7.61 -27.92 13.39
CA ALA A 158 -8.37 -28.08 14.62
C ALA A 158 -9.62 -28.90 14.30
N PRO A 159 -9.99 -29.92 15.10
CA PRO A 159 -11.21 -30.66 14.88
C PRO A 159 -12.37 -29.68 14.78
N SER A 160 -13.10 -29.69 13.67
CA SER A 160 -14.33 -28.92 13.54
C SER A 160 -15.22 -29.30 14.72
N ALA A 161 -15.63 -28.30 15.52
CA ALA A 161 -16.62 -28.53 16.56
C ALA A 161 -17.82 -29.25 15.93
N PRO A 162 -18.42 -30.25 16.61
CA PRO A 162 -19.59 -30.93 16.07
C PRO A 162 -20.63 -29.88 15.70
N VAL A 163 -21.10 -29.91 14.45
CA VAL A 163 -22.30 -29.15 14.07
C VAL A 163 -23.39 -29.64 15.01
N ASP A 164 -23.84 -28.77 15.91
CA ASP A 164 -24.92 -29.10 16.82
C ASP A 164 -26.23 -29.13 16.02
N THR A 165 -26.49 -30.28 15.41
CA THR A 165 -27.71 -30.58 14.64
C THR A 165 -28.97 -30.50 15.51
N THR A 166 -28.87 -30.37 16.84
CA THR A 166 -30.04 -30.29 17.72
C THR A 166 -30.71 -28.91 17.71
N ALA A 167 -29.97 -27.86 17.35
CA ALA A 167 -30.50 -26.50 17.23
C ALA A 167 -31.31 -26.26 15.93
N ASP A 168 -31.02 -26.99 14.85
CA ASP A 168 -31.74 -26.83 13.56
C ASP A 168 -33.08 -27.59 13.52
N THR A 169 -33.23 -28.65 14.33
CA THR A 169 -34.49 -29.39 14.43
C THR A 169 -35.58 -28.69 15.24
N THR A 170 -35.23 -27.91 16.27
CA THR A 170 -36.21 -27.24 17.13
C THR A 170 -36.82 -25.98 16.48
N ALA A 171 -36.11 -25.34 15.55
CA ALA A 171 -36.60 -24.15 14.84
C ALA A 171 -37.65 -24.45 13.74
N ARG A 172 -37.77 -25.71 13.28
CA ARG A 172 -38.73 -26.11 12.22
C ARG A 172 -40.04 -26.67 12.75
N GLN A 173 -40.25 -26.71 14.07
CA GLN A 173 -41.35 -27.47 14.68
C GLN A 173 -42.52 -26.62 15.20
N TYR A 174 -42.57 -25.31 14.90
CA TYR A 174 -43.75 -24.48 15.14
C TYR A 174 -44.48 -24.16 13.82
N PRO A 175 -45.60 -24.83 13.51
CA PRO A 175 -46.52 -24.37 12.47
C PRO A 175 -47.33 -23.16 12.96
N ALA A 176 -47.56 -22.21 12.04
CA ALA A 176 -48.52 -21.12 12.18
C ALA A 176 -49.97 -21.63 12.10
#